data_AF-A0A9Q4QYB1-F1
#
_entry.id   AF-A0A9Q4QYB1-F1
#
_cell.length_a   1.000
_cell.length_b   1.000
_cell.length_c   1.000
_cell.angle_alpha   90.00
_cell.angle_beta   90.00
_cell.angle_gamma   90.00
#
_symmetry.space_group_name_H-M   'P 1'
#
loop_
_entity.id
_entity.type
_entity.pdbx_description
1 polymer ?
#
loop_
_entity_poly.entity_id
_entity_poly.type
_entity_poly.pdbx_seq_one_letter_code
_entity_poly.pdbx_strand_id
1 'polypeptide(L)'
;MRKILSLFFVMALCVVGLSAQGLVQGQPHPSAPNVLAKTKSQLRADASFSFDDIQFWVGSGSKRAALVIEWHDGNRPDAMVWGYRWDGEATGHDMIVAIAKADPKLLLLTQYTGWMGYTIDGIGYGDNLDVRYDLDGAKNEPKNAFKFEPPITNPLLGQTGFPENPAGDVAAAIRQGVQTGVIYHPINAERYGYPSYDYDHWSCSNGIHWQAGWYYGYWSYFVRSSQTSNFSYSGLGATSRVLTDGCWDAW
;
A
#
# COMPACT_ATOMS: atom_id res chain seq x y z
N MET A 1 -51.67 -44.39 -11.01
CA MET A 1 -51.87 -43.91 -9.62
C MET A 1 -50.63 -44.22 -8.80
N ARG A 2 -50.25 -43.28 -7.91
CA ARG A 2 -49.16 -43.33 -6.89
C ARG A 2 -47.73 -43.14 -7.42
N LYS A 3 -46.81 -42.43 -6.75
CA LYS A 3 -46.78 -41.35 -5.73
C LYS A 3 -45.28 -41.02 -5.57
N ILE A 4 -44.97 -39.75 -5.35
CA ILE A 4 -43.65 -39.14 -5.10
C ILE A 4 -42.94 -39.74 -3.88
N LEU A 5 -41.60 -39.84 -3.93
CA LEU A 5 -40.72 -39.65 -2.77
C LEU A 5 -39.37 -39.07 -3.24
N SER A 6 -39.29 -37.74 -3.31
CA SER A 6 -38.04 -37.01 -3.42
C SER A 6 -37.48 -36.84 -2.01
N LEU A 7 -36.29 -37.38 -1.74
CA LEU A 7 -35.57 -37.16 -0.49
C LEU A 7 -35.18 -35.68 -0.39
N PHE A 8 -35.68 -35.01 0.65
CA PHE A 8 -35.13 -33.76 1.15
C PHE A 8 -33.78 -34.04 1.80
N PHE A 9 -32.68 -33.66 1.14
CA PHE A 9 -31.42 -33.42 1.83
C PHE A 9 -31.37 -31.93 2.15
N VAL A 10 -31.78 -31.58 3.37
CA VAL A 10 -31.55 -30.24 3.93
C VAL A 10 -30.05 -30.15 4.17
N MET A 11 -29.31 -29.60 3.20
CA MET A 11 -27.98 -29.05 3.44
C MET A 11 -28.17 -27.88 4.40
N ALA A 12 -27.88 -28.13 5.67
CA ALA A 12 -27.66 -27.08 6.65
C ALA A 12 -26.46 -26.24 6.17
N LEU A 13 -26.74 -25.15 5.45
CA LEU A 13 -25.78 -24.06 5.31
C LEU A 13 -25.54 -23.51 6.71
N CYS A 14 -24.47 -23.97 7.37
CA CYS A 14 -23.80 -23.17 8.38
C CYS A 14 -23.27 -21.92 7.66
N VAL A 15 -24.11 -20.89 7.56
CA VAL A 15 -23.65 -19.53 7.29
C VAL A 15 -22.91 -19.11 8.55
N VAL A 16 -21.64 -19.51 8.66
CA VAL A 16 -20.69 -18.78 9.49
C VAL A 16 -20.67 -17.39 8.87
N GLY A 17 -21.16 -16.40 9.61
CA GLY A 17 -21.19 -15.03 9.13
C GLY A 17 -19.78 -14.62 8.72
N LEU A 18 -19.53 -14.57 7.41
CA LEU A 18 -18.42 -13.84 6.84
C LEU A 18 -18.66 -12.38 7.22
N SER A 19 -18.06 -11.91 8.31
CA SER A 19 -17.81 -10.48 8.42
C SER A 19 -17.06 -10.12 7.15
N ALA A 20 -17.62 -9.25 6.29
CA ALA A 20 -16.84 -8.71 5.19
C ALA A 20 -15.52 -8.18 5.80
N GLN A 21 -14.40 -8.51 5.18
CA GLN A 21 -13.12 -8.02 5.68
C GLN A 21 -12.92 -6.64 5.08
N GLY A 22 -12.55 -5.64 5.88
CA GLY A 22 -12.20 -4.32 5.34
C GLY A 22 -11.03 -4.45 4.36
N LEU A 23 -11.04 -3.65 3.30
CA LEU A 23 -9.94 -3.60 2.33
C LEU A 23 -8.99 -2.46 2.68
N VAL A 24 -7.70 -2.73 2.59
CA VAL A 24 -6.63 -1.72 2.62
C VAL A 24 -5.89 -1.80 1.31
N GLN A 25 -5.90 -0.70 0.54
CA GLN A 25 -5.27 -0.64 -0.79
C GLN A 25 -5.72 -1.79 -1.71
N GLY A 26 -7.01 -2.14 -1.64
CA GLY A 26 -7.62 -3.23 -2.41
C GLY A 26 -7.39 -4.65 -1.85
N GLN A 27 -6.54 -4.81 -0.81
CA GLN A 27 -6.23 -6.10 -0.22
C GLN A 27 -7.05 -6.36 1.05
N PRO A 28 -7.50 -7.61 1.31
CA PRO A 28 -8.17 -7.96 2.56
C PRO A 28 -7.27 -7.70 3.77
N HIS A 29 -7.78 -6.93 4.74
CA HIS A 29 -7.02 -6.52 5.91
C HIS A 29 -7.64 -7.04 7.21
N PRO A 30 -6.91 -7.77 8.08
CA PRO A 30 -7.50 -8.48 9.23
C PRO A 30 -8.24 -7.62 10.25
N SER A 31 -7.83 -6.36 10.42
CA SER A 31 -8.38 -5.44 11.41
C SER A 31 -9.04 -4.20 10.80
N ALA A 32 -9.06 -4.07 9.47
CA ALA A 32 -9.66 -2.89 8.86
C ALA A 32 -11.18 -2.96 9.02
N PRO A 33 -11.84 -1.86 9.45
CA PRO A 33 -13.28 -1.82 9.52
C PRO A 33 -13.88 -2.06 8.13
N ASN A 34 -15.07 -2.66 8.07
CA ASN A 34 -15.89 -2.66 6.86
C ASN A 34 -16.31 -1.24 6.54
N VAL A 35 -15.46 -0.50 5.84
CA VAL A 35 -15.82 0.82 5.34
C VAL A 35 -16.68 0.60 4.11
N LEU A 36 -17.99 0.40 4.33
CA LEU A 36 -18.98 0.72 3.31
C LEU A 36 -18.73 2.16 2.89
N ALA A 37 -18.44 2.34 1.60
CA ALA A 37 -18.03 3.57 0.95
C ALA A 37 -18.55 4.87 1.64
N LYS A 38 -17.63 5.85 1.77
CA LYS A 38 -17.87 7.26 2.15
C LYS A 38 -17.74 7.62 3.64
N THR A 39 -16.71 7.18 4.33
CA THR A 39 -16.18 8.06 5.40
C THR A 39 -15.55 9.25 4.68
N LYS A 40 -16.20 10.42 4.75
CA LYS A 40 -15.60 11.69 4.30
C LYS A 40 -14.29 11.84 5.08
N SER A 41 -13.18 11.95 4.36
CA SER A 41 -11.89 12.18 4.98
C SER A 41 -11.90 13.49 5.76
N GLN A 42 -11.14 13.54 6.87
CA GLN A 42 -10.80 14.80 7.54
C GLN A 42 -9.76 15.61 6.75
N LEU A 43 -9.18 15.03 5.68
CA LEU A 43 -8.38 15.75 4.68
C LEU A 43 -9.21 16.94 4.18
N ARG A 44 -8.91 18.13 4.72
CA ARG A 44 -9.53 19.36 4.27
C ARG A 44 -8.97 19.63 2.89
N ALA A 45 -9.83 19.59 1.88
CA ALA A 45 -9.54 20.25 0.63
C ALA A 45 -9.35 21.74 0.95
N ASP A 46 -8.10 22.18 1.12
CA ASP A 46 -7.81 23.59 1.11
C ASP A 46 -8.08 24.07 -0.31
N ALA A 47 -9.23 24.71 -0.50
CA ALA A 47 -9.66 25.19 -1.79
C ALA A 47 -8.74 26.29 -2.34
N SER A 48 -7.86 26.87 -1.51
CA SER A 48 -6.87 27.86 -1.93
C SER A 48 -5.61 27.24 -2.53
N PHE A 49 -5.25 26.01 -2.13
CA PHE A 49 -4.09 25.31 -2.68
C PHE A 49 -4.44 24.61 -4.00
N SER A 50 -3.64 24.86 -5.03
CA SER A 50 -3.87 24.46 -6.42
C SER A 50 -2.65 23.77 -7.04
N PHE A 51 -2.78 23.34 -8.30
CA PHE A 51 -1.65 22.84 -9.06
C PHE A 51 -0.55 23.90 -9.28
N ASP A 52 -0.91 25.18 -9.30
CA ASP A 52 0.05 26.27 -9.54
C ASP A 52 0.95 26.52 -8.31
N ASP A 53 0.54 26.04 -7.13
CA ASP A 53 1.30 26.15 -5.89
C ASP A 53 2.32 25.02 -5.70
N ILE A 54 2.22 23.94 -6.50
CA ILE A 54 3.11 22.79 -6.42
C ILE A 54 4.50 23.17 -6.96
N GLN A 55 5.52 23.05 -6.10
CA GLN A 55 6.89 23.44 -6.42
C GLN A 55 7.71 22.34 -7.09
N PHE A 56 7.37 21.07 -6.86
CA PHE A 56 8.12 19.93 -7.38
C PHE A 56 7.26 19.12 -8.34
N TRP A 57 7.64 19.11 -9.61
CA TRP A 57 6.94 18.40 -10.69
C TRP A 57 7.83 17.35 -11.33
N VAL A 58 7.26 16.17 -11.55
CA VAL A 58 7.95 15.02 -12.15
C VAL A 58 7.23 14.57 -13.41
N GLY A 59 7.99 14.09 -14.37
CA GLY A 59 7.47 13.60 -15.64
C GLY A 59 7.13 14.72 -16.62
N SER A 60 6.49 14.33 -17.71
CA SER A 60 6.13 15.20 -18.82
C SER A 60 4.86 14.68 -19.47
N GLY A 61 4.07 15.57 -20.05
CA GLY A 61 2.88 15.22 -20.80
C GLY A 61 1.73 16.19 -20.57
N SER A 62 0.66 15.94 -21.32
CA SER A 62 -0.54 16.76 -21.34
C SER A 62 -1.39 16.62 -20.09
N LYS A 63 -1.37 15.43 -19.46
CA LYS A 63 -2.13 15.15 -18.23
C LYS A 63 -1.30 15.47 -16.99
N ARG A 64 -1.99 15.80 -15.89
CA ARG A 64 -1.38 16.10 -14.59
C ARG A 64 -2.17 15.56 -13.40
N ALA A 65 -1.48 15.29 -12.30
CA ALA A 65 -2.04 14.86 -11.03
C ALA A 65 -1.17 15.36 -9.88
N ALA A 66 -1.75 15.39 -8.69
CA ALA A 66 -1.04 15.72 -7.46
C ALA A 66 -1.00 14.50 -6.54
N LEU A 67 0.17 14.28 -5.96
CA LEU A 67 0.39 13.33 -4.88
C LEU A 67 0.46 14.12 -3.57
N VAL A 68 -0.36 13.76 -2.59
CA VAL A 68 -0.27 14.26 -1.21
C VAL A 68 0.19 13.13 -0.29
N ILE A 69 1.12 13.39 0.62
CA ILE A 69 1.50 12.41 1.65
C ILE A 69 1.42 13.10 3.01
N GLU A 70 0.71 12.50 3.96
CA GLU A 70 0.59 12.95 5.36
C GLU A 70 1.14 11.90 6.32
N TRP A 71 2.16 12.23 7.11
CA TRP A 71 2.84 11.24 7.97
C TRP A 71 2.24 11.11 9.37
N HIS A 72 1.65 12.17 9.94
CA HIS A 72 1.11 12.21 11.30
C HIS A 72 2.07 11.63 12.37
N ASP A 73 3.37 11.78 12.15
CA ASP A 73 4.45 11.24 12.97
C ASP A 73 4.97 12.24 14.01
N GLY A 74 4.36 13.44 14.06
CA GLY A 74 4.76 14.54 14.94
C GLY A 74 5.87 15.44 14.38
N ASN A 75 6.46 15.08 13.24
CA ASN A 75 7.41 15.92 12.52
C ASN A 75 6.69 16.97 11.67
N ARG A 76 7.44 17.93 11.10
CA ARG A 76 6.89 18.96 10.22
C ARG A 76 7.69 19.08 8.91
N PRO A 77 7.04 19.42 7.80
CA PRO A 77 5.59 19.63 7.66
C PRO A 77 4.80 18.32 7.74
N ASP A 78 3.58 18.34 8.30
CA ASP A 78 2.77 17.11 8.47
C ASP A 78 2.29 16.53 7.12
N ALA A 79 2.18 17.39 6.10
CA ALA A 79 1.75 17.07 4.75
C ALA A 79 2.66 17.70 3.70
N MET A 80 2.90 16.98 2.60
CA MET A 80 3.66 17.47 1.45
C MET A 80 2.97 17.11 0.14
N VAL A 81 3.22 17.90 -0.91
CA VAL A 81 2.57 17.74 -2.23
C VAL A 81 3.58 17.76 -3.36
N TRP A 82 3.48 16.79 -4.26
CA TRP A 82 4.23 16.70 -5.51
C TRP A 82 3.30 16.67 -6.70
N GLY A 83 3.78 17.14 -7.84
CA GLY A 83 3.06 17.12 -9.11
C GLY A 83 3.63 16.05 -10.04
N TYR A 84 2.75 15.39 -10.79
CA TYR A 84 3.13 14.40 -11.78
C TYR A 84 2.47 14.70 -13.12
N ARG A 85 3.24 14.59 -14.20
CA ARG A 85 2.77 14.75 -15.59
C ARG A 85 3.04 13.49 -16.40
N TRP A 86 2.08 13.13 -17.24
CA TRP A 86 2.17 11.97 -18.12
C TRP A 86 1.34 12.14 -19.39
N ASP A 87 1.57 11.25 -20.35
CA ASP A 87 0.69 10.99 -21.49
C ASP A 87 0.24 9.52 -21.45
N GLY A 88 -0.81 9.18 -22.21
CA GLY A 88 -1.34 7.81 -22.24
C GLY A 88 -2.00 7.39 -20.92
N GLU A 89 -1.70 6.20 -20.44
CA GLU A 89 -2.22 5.62 -19.19
C GLU A 89 -1.10 5.58 -18.14
N ALA A 90 -1.45 5.93 -16.90
CA ALA A 90 -0.58 5.81 -15.74
C ALA A 90 -1.43 5.48 -14.51
N THR A 91 -0.84 4.80 -13.54
CA THR A 91 -1.49 4.41 -12.29
C THR A 91 -1.00 5.26 -11.11
N GLY A 92 -1.70 5.21 -9.98
CA GLY A 92 -1.24 5.83 -8.74
C GLY A 92 0.13 5.31 -8.30
N HIS A 93 0.41 4.02 -8.54
CA HIS A 93 1.72 3.43 -8.27
C HIS A 93 2.81 4.00 -9.19
N ASP A 94 2.54 4.16 -10.50
CA ASP A 94 3.50 4.75 -11.43
C ASP A 94 3.87 6.18 -11.01
N MET A 95 2.90 6.96 -10.55
CA MET A 95 3.10 8.32 -10.06
C MET A 95 4.03 8.37 -8.84
N ILE A 96 3.72 7.63 -7.77
CA ILE A 96 4.54 7.68 -6.54
C ILE A 96 5.94 7.09 -6.77
N VAL A 97 6.07 6.05 -7.59
CA VAL A 97 7.37 5.49 -8.00
C VAL A 97 8.19 6.52 -8.80
N ALA A 98 7.56 7.22 -9.76
CA ALA A 98 8.25 8.24 -10.53
C ALA A 98 8.71 9.40 -9.64
N ILE A 99 7.86 9.85 -8.72
CA ILE A 99 8.19 10.92 -7.77
C ILE A 99 9.32 10.50 -6.84
N ALA A 100 9.24 9.32 -6.22
CA ALA A 100 10.29 8.85 -5.32
C ALA A 100 11.64 8.66 -6.02
N LYS A 101 11.64 8.25 -7.29
CA LYS A 101 12.87 8.21 -8.11
C LYS A 101 13.47 9.57 -8.43
N ALA A 102 12.66 10.62 -8.44
CA ALA A 102 13.07 11.97 -8.85
C ALA A 102 13.43 12.87 -7.66
N ASP A 103 12.75 12.72 -6.52
CA ASP A 103 13.05 13.46 -5.30
C ASP A 103 13.98 12.63 -4.41
N PRO A 104 15.28 12.99 -4.28
CA PRO A 104 16.25 12.21 -3.52
C PRO A 104 15.96 12.19 -2.01
N LYS A 105 15.02 13.00 -1.52
CA LYS A 105 14.60 13.00 -0.12
C LYS A 105 13.42 12.07 0.14
N LEU A 106 12.69 11.65 -0.90
CA LEU A 106 11.53 10.76 -0.76
C LEU A 106 11.97 9.32 -1.00
N LEU A 107 11.63 8.44 -0.07
CA LEU A 107 11.86 7.00 -0.17
C LEU A 107 10.55 6.25 -0.04
N LEU A 108 10.24 5.46 -1.06
CA LEU A 108 9.08 4.59 -1.09
C LEU A 108 9.49 3.15 -0.75
N LEU A 109 8.78 2.52 0.18
CA LEU A 109 8.79 1.07 0.38
C LEU A 109 7.47 0.49 -0.16
N THR A 110 7.58 -0.51 -1.04
CA THR A 110 6.41 -1.09 -1.71
C THR A 110 6.58 -2.60 -1.97
N GLN A 111 5.51 -3.35 -1.79
CA GLN A 111 5.49 -4.81 -1.97
C GLN A 111 4.49 -5.22 -3.05
N TYR A 112 4.91 -6.10 -3.95
CA TYR A 112 3.99 -6.76 -4.87
C TYR A 112 3.14 -7.79 -4.11
N THR A 113 1.82 -7.62 -4.14
CA THR A 113 0.87 -8.42 -3.34
C THR A 113 -0.08 -9.27 -4.19
N GLY A 114 0.23 -9.41 -5.49
CA GLY A 114 -0.50 -10.27 -6.42
C GLY A 114 -1.51 -9.50 -7.28
N TRP A 115 -2.75 -9.97 -7.30
CA TRP A 115 -3.79 -9.54 -8.26
C TRP A 115 -4.16 -8.05 -8.21
N MET A 116 -3.95 -7.35 -7.10
CA MET A 116 -4.16 -5.88 -7.00
C MET A 116 -2.91 -5.06 -7.33
N GLY A 117 -1.77 -5.73 -7.60
CA GLY A 117 -0.48 -5.10 -7.87
C GLY A 117 0.32 -4.81 -6.61
N TYR A 118 0.87 -3.60 -6.51
CA TYR A 118 1.70 -3.16 -5.41
C TYR A 118 0.89 -2.45 -4.33
N THR A 119 1.23 -2.73 -3.07
CA THR A 119 0.84 -1.94 -1.90
C THR A 119 1.93 -0.95 -1.54
N ILE A 120 1.54 0.15 -0.91
CA ILE A 120 2.45 1.09 -0.25
C ILE A 120 2.62 0.63 1.19
N ASP A 121 3.84 0.25 1.52
CA ASP A 121 4.18 -0.39 2.79
C ASP A 121 4.67 0.65 3.80
N GLY A 122 5.50 1.57 3.30
CA GLY A 122 6.12 2.64 4.07
C GLY A 122 6.58 3.80 3.19
N ILE A 123 6.59 5.00 3.76
CA ILE A 123 7.07 6.20 3.08
C ILE A 123 7.97 6.97 4.05
N GLY A 124 9.16 7.34 3.59
CA GLY A 124 10.08 8.20 4.31
C GLY A 124 10.37 9.50 3.57
N TYR A 125 10.56 10.60 4.30
CA TYR A 125 11.04 11.86 3.75
C TYR A 125 12.13 12.48 4.62
N GLY A 126 13.31 12.68 4.04
CA GLY A 126 14.42 13.34 4.72
C GLY A 126 15.79 13.01 4.13
N ASP A 127 16.81 13.67 4.66
CA ASP A 127 18.19 13.42 4.27
C ASP A 127 18.74 12.20 5.02
N ASN A 128 19.44 11.32 4.30
CA ASN A 128 20.10 10.12 4.87
C ASN A 128 19.14 9.18 5.63
N LEU A 129 18.06 8.72 4.99
CA LEU A 129 17.13 7.75 5.57
C LEU A 129 17.84 6.42 5.93
N ASP A 130 17.98 6.15 7.23
CA ASP A 130 18.54 4.91 7.78
C ASP A 130 17.43 3.88 8.03
N VAL A 131 16.97 3.29 6.92
CA VAL A 131 15.91 2.28 6.94
C VAL A 131 16.44 0.95 7.44
N ARG A 132 15.69 0.34 8.36
CA ARG A 132 16.01 -0.95 8.97
C ARG A 132 14.81 -1.88 8.93
N TYR A 133 15.10 -3.17 8.97
CA TYR A 133 14.10 -4.24 8.99
C TYR A 133 14.39 -5.21 10.13
N ASP A 134 13.39 -5.44 10.97
CA ASP A 134 13.43 -6.41 12.05
C ASP A 134 12.93 -7.78 11.56
N LEU A 135 13.86 -8.59 11.03
CA LEU A 135 13.54 -9.93 10.52
C LEU A 135 13.03 -10.86 11.63
N ASP A 136 13.59 -10.78 12.84
CA ASP A 136 13.18 -11.65 13.93
C ASP A 136 11.77 -11.28 14.39
N GLY A 137 11.46 -9.99 14.49
CA GLY A 137 10.09 -9.50 14.70
C GLY A 137 9.14 -10.02 13.62
N ALA A 138 9.49 -9.85 12.34
CA ALA A 138 8.64 -10.27 11.22
C ALA A 138 8.37 -11.78 11.19
N LYS A 139 9.36 -12.60 11.54
CA LYS A 139 9.21 -14.07 11.67
C LYS A 139 8.29 -14.48 12.82
N ASN A 140 8.29 -13.71 13.91
CA ASN A 140 7.56 -14.02 15.14
C ASN A 140 6.23 -13.27 15.26
N GLU A 141 5.86 -12.40 14.30
CA GLU A 141 4.62 -11.66 14.32
C GLU A 141 3.41 -12.60 14.11
N PRO A 142 2.56 -12.79 15.14
CA PRO A 142 1.46 -13.74 15.07
C PRO A 142 0.40 -13.42 14.00
N LYS A 143 0.28 -12.16 13.57
CA LYS A 143 -0.63 -11.74 12.49
C LYS A 143 -0.04 -11.97 11.10
N ASN A 144 1.28 -12.13 10.99
CA ASN A 144 1.93 -12.44 9.72
C ASN A 144 1.66 -13.90 9.33
N ALA A 145 0.93 -14.07 8.22
CA ALA A 145 0.58 -15.39 7.72
C ALA A 145 1.67 -16.01 6.83
N PHE A 146 2.65 -15.22 6.36
CA PHE A 146 3.76 -15.70 5.56
C PHE A 146 4.69 -16.61 6.38
N LYS A 147 5.11 -17.72 5.78
CA LYS A 147 6.04 -18.67 6.40
C LYS A 147 7.45 -18.44 5.87
N PHE A 148 8.36 -18.03 6.74
CA PHE A 148 9.76 -17.84 6.41
C PHE A 148 10.55 -19.15 6.31
N GLU A 149 10.00 -20.26 6.81
CA GLU A 149 10.64 -21.56 6.91
C GLU A 149 9.61 -22.68 6.66
N PRO A 150 10.04 -23.87 6.20
CA PRO A 150 9.16 -25.01 6.02
C PRO A 150 8.74 -25.64 7.36
N PRO A 151 7.59 -26.35 7.41
CA PRO A 151 6.65 -26.56 6.31
C PRO A 151 5.79 -25.31 6.05
N ILE A 152 5.47 -25.04 4.78
CA ILE A 152 4.50 -24.01 4.42
C ILE A 152 3.11 -24.55 4.75
N THR A 153 2.54 -24.12 5.89
CA THR A 153 1.29 -24.66 6.43
C THR A 153 0.03 -23.94 5.96
N ASN A 154 0.12 -23.01 4.99
CA ASN A 154 -0.98 -22.14 4.59
C ASN A 154 -1.33 -22.27 3.09
N PRO A 155 -1.73 -23.47 2.61
CA PRO A 155 -1.97 -23.70 1.18
C PRO A 155 -3.11 -22.84 0.60
N LEU A 156 -4.06 -22.40 1.42
CA LEU A 156 -5.19 -21.55 1.00
C LEU A 156 -4.77 -20.12 0.63
N LEU A 157 -3.61 -19.67 1.10
CA LEU A 157 -3.08 -18.33 0.81
C LEU A 157 -2.20 -18.31 -0.45
N GLY A 158 -1.92 -19.47 -1.04
CA GLY A 158 -1.15 -19.58 -2.28
C GLY A 158 0.36 -19.40 -2.11
N GLN A 159 0.89 -19.40 -0.89
CA GLN A 159 2.34 -19.37 -0.69
C GLN A 159 2.97 -20.66 -1.24
N THR A 160 3.94 -20.52 -2.15
CA THR A 160 4.61 -21.63 -2.84
C THR A 160 6.07 -21.80 -2.44
N GLY A 161 6.67 -20.82 -1.78
CA GLY A 161 8.08 -20.84 -1.38
C GLY A 161 8.38 -19.96 -0.17
N PHE A 162 9.63 -19.97 0.26
CA PHE A 162 10.15 -19.16 1.36
C PHE A 162 11.56 -18.63 1.00
N PRO A 163 12.02 -17.51 1.59
CA PRO A 163 13.35 -16.97 1.32
C PRO A 163 14.45 -17.82 1.96
N GLU A 164 15.48 -18.19 1.18
CA GLU A 164 16.67 -18.90 1.71
C GLU A 164 17.60 -17.99 2.52
N ASN A 165 17.70 -16.71 2.11
CA ASN A 165 18.53 -15.70 2.80
C ASN A 165 17.77 -14.36 2.94
N PRO A 166 16.69 -14.32 3.76
CA PRO A 166 15.84 -13.13 3.86
C PRO A 166 16.59 -11.89 4.32
N ALA A 167 17.55 -12.03 5.25
CA ALA A 167 18.34 -10.90 5.73
C ALA A 167 19.21 -10.30 4.61
N GLY A 168 19.85 -11.14 3.78
CA GLY A 168 20.64 -10.70 2.65
C GLY A 168 19.80 -10.03 1.56
N ASP A 169 18.64 -10.61 1.25
CA ASP A 169 17.71 -10.08 0.25
C ASP A 169 17.15 -8.71 0.68
N VAL A 170 16.74 -8.56 1.94
CA VAL A 170 16.27 -7.26 2.47
C VAL A 170 17.39 -6.23 2.52
N ALA A 171 18.59 -6.61 2.96
CA ALA A 171 19.72 -5.69 2.96
C ALA A 171 20.08 -5.23 1.52
N ALA A 172 19.96 -6.11 0.52
CA ALA A 172 20.14 -5.74 -0.88
C ALA A 172 19.05 -4.77 -1.37
N ALA A 173 17.78 -5.04 -1.03
CA ALA A 173 16.66 -4.18 -1.38
C ALA A 173 16.79 -2.78 -0.76
N ILE A 174 17.19 -2.68 0.51
CA ILE A 174 17.46 -1.39 1.17
C ILE A 174 18.59 -0.66 0.44
N ARG A 175 19.74 -1.30 0.23
CA ARG A 175 20.90 -0.67 -0.45
C ARG A 175 20.55 -0.15 -1.84
N GLN A 176 19.74 -0.89 -2.60
CA GLN A 176 19.28 -0.44 -3.91
C GLN A 176 18.28 0.71 -3.77
N GLY A 177 17.29 0.56 -2.89
CA GLY A 177 16.21 1.52 -2.77
C GLY A 177 16.64 2.88 -2.24
N VAL A 178 17.60 2.95 -1.32
CA VAL A 178 18.16 4.24 -0.88
C VAL A 178 18.92 4.98 -2.00
N GLN A 179 19.37 4.27 -3.04
CA GLN A 179 20.00 4.87 -4.21
C GLN A 179 18.99 5.26 -5.30
N THR A 180 17.90 4.52 -5.41
CA THR A 180 16.89 4.69 -6.47
C THR A 180 15.63 5.42 -6.02
N GLY A 181 15.48 5.68 -4.72
CA GLY A 181 14.25 6.22 -4.12
C GLY A 181 13.15 5.18 -3.89
N VAL A 182 13.31 3.92 -4.32
CA VAL A 182 12.27 2.89 -4.17
C VAL A 182 12.85 1.56 -3.71
N ILE A 183 12.47 1.14 -2.50
CA ILE A 183 12.69 -0.20 -1.97
C ILE A 183 11.53 -1.08 -2.43
N TYR A 184 11.81 -2.04 -3.30
CA TYR A 184 10.87 -3.12 -3.60
C TYR A 184 11.06 -4.23 -2.56
N HIS A 185 10.01 -4.52 -1.81
CA HIS A 185 10.07 -5.53 -0.76
C HIS A 185 10.38 -6.91 -1.37
N PRO A 186 11.46 -7.59 -0.95
CA PRO A 186 11.90 -8.82 -1.61
C PRO A 186 11.01 -10.04 -1.27
N ILE A 187 10.30 -9.99 -0.14
CA ILE A 187 9.40 -11.05 0.32
C ILE A 187 7.98 -10.81 -0.18
N ASN A 188 7.77 -11.06 -1.48
CA ASN A 188 6.57 -10.65 -2.20
C ASN A 188 5.88 -11.83 -2.92
N ALA A 189 4.66 -11.56 -3.41
CA ALA A 189 3.82 -12.58 -4.03
C ALA A 189 4.33 -13.09 -5.39
N GLU A 190 5.15 -12.33 -6.10
CA GLU A 190 5.71 -12.74 -7.40
C GLU A 190 6.69 -13.90 -7.21
N ARG A 191 7.53 -13.80 -6.17
CA ARG A 191 8.56 -14.81 -5.89
C ARG A 191 8.04 -15.98 -5.07
N TYR A 192 7.12 -15.74 -4.15
CA TYR A 192 6.71 -16.74 -3.15
C TYR A 192 5.23 -17.12 -3.21
N GLY A 193 4.48 -16.61 -4.18
CA GLY A 193 3.04 -16.85 -4.33
C GLY A 193 2.15 -16.11 -3.30
N TYR A 194 2.74 -15.63 -2.21
CA TYR A 194 2.09 -14.85 -1.17
C TYR A 194 3.05 -13.80 -0.60
N PRO A 195 2.61 -12.57 -0.30
CA PRO A 195 3.46 -11.51 0.24
C PRO A 195 3.52 -11.55 1.79
N SER A 196 4.55 -10.93 2.38
CA SER A 196 4.77 -11.00 3.83
C SER A 196 3.87 -10.07 4.66
N TYR A 197 3.49 -8.89 4.14
CA TYR A 197 2.75 -7.88 4.91
C TYR A 197 3.40 -7.47 6.25
N ASP A 198 4.71 -7.63 6.38
CA ASP A 198 5.53 -7.35 7.56
C ASP A 198 5.94 -5.87 7.68
N TYR A 199 5.10 -4.96 7.20
CA TYR A 199 5.42 -3.53 7.06
C TYR A 199 5.71 -2.88 8.41
N ASP A 200 5.04 -3.35 9.47
CA ASP A 200 5.23 -2.90 10.84
C ASP A 200 6.65 -3.17 11.39
N HIS A 201 7.45 -4.02 10.72
CA HIS A 201 8.83 -4.34 11.08
C HIS A 201 9.86 -3.51 10.31
N TRP A 202 9.42 -2.52 9.53
CA TRP A 202 10.28 -1.56 8.87
C TRP A 202 10.30 -0.23 9.62
N SER A 203 11.50 0.27 9.90
CA SER A 203 11.69 1.49 10.69
C SER A 203 12.76 2.39 10.10
N CYS A 204 12.78 3.65 10.52
CA CYS A 204 13.86 4.60 10.23
C CYS A 204 14.27 5.32 11.52
N SER A 205 15.57 5.39 11.81
CA SER A 205 16.04 5.84 13.14
C SER A 205 16.44 7.31 13.25
N ASN A 206 16.26 8.12 12.20
CA ASN A 206 16.91 9.43 12.12
C ASN A 206 15.99 10.62 12.49
N GLY A 207 14.83 10.37 13.11
CA GLY A 207 13.91 11.44 13.55
C GLY A 207 13.35 12.30 12.41
N ILE A 208 13.39 11.76 11.19
CA ILE A 208 12.83 12.33 9.97
C ILE A 208 11.51 11.64 9.66
N HIS A 209 10.79 12.13 8.65
CA HIS A 209 9.52 11.52 8.30
C HIS A 209 9.71 10.05 7.93
N TRP A 210 8.99 9.18 8.63
CA TRP A 210 8.90 7.76 8.33
C TRP A 210 7.64 7.17 8.96
N GLN A 211 6.85 6.49 8.15
CA GLN A 211 5.81 5.60 8.63
C GLN A 211 5.80 4.35 7.75
N ALA A 212 5.63 3.19 8.38
CA ALA A 212 5.37 1.92 7.72
C ALA A 212 4.41 1.11 8.58
N GLY A 213 3.54 0.32 7.96
CA GLY A 213 2.60 -0.47 8.74
C GLY A 213 1.56 -1.20 7.92
N TRP A 214 1.10 -2.30 8.51
CA TRP A 214 -0.07 -3.04 8.05
C TRP A 214 -0.99 -3.31 9.24
N TYR A 215 -0.51 -4.10 10.21
CA TYR A 215 -1.34 -4.66 11.27
C TYR A 215 -1.61 -3.71 12.44
N TYR A 216 -0.70 -2.76 12.71
CA TYR A 216 -0.78 -1.81 13.83
C TYR A 216 -0.94 -0.36 13.37
N GLY A 217 -1.18 -0.18 12.08
CA GLY A 217 -1.36 1.07 11.36
C GLY A 217 -1.21 0.76 9.88
N TYR A 218 -1.77 1.56 8.98
CA TYR A 218 -1.60 1.33 7.55
C TYR A 218 -1.74 2.64 6.78
N TRP A 219 -1.03 2.72 5.65
CA TRP A 219 -1.21 3.79 4.69
C TRP A 219 -2.59 3.69 4.04
N SER A 220 -3.39 4.74 4.23
CA SER A 220 -4.77 4.81 3.73
C SER A 220 -4.79 5.56 2.41
N TYR A 221 -5.28 4.93 1.35
CA TYR A 221 -5.27 5.56 0.04
C TYR A 221 -6.55 6.36 -0.20
N PHE A 222 -6.42 7.66 -0.47
CA PHE A 222 -7.51 8.56 -0.76
C PHE A 222 -7.39 9.16 -2.16
N VAL A 223 -8.53 9.38 -2.80
CA VAL A 223 -8.59 9.95 -4.14
C VAL A 223 -9.63 11.06 -4.21
N ARG A 224 -9.38 12.04 -5.08
CA ARG A 224 -10.36 13.02 -5.56
C ARG A 224 -10.15 13.32 -7.03
N SER A 225 -11.23 13.62 -7.73
CA SER A 225 -11.21 13.85 -9.19
C SER A 225 -10.82 15.28 -9.59
N SER A 226 -10.81 16.24 -8.67
CA SER A 226 -10.45 17.64 -8.94
C SER A 226 -10.03 18.37 -7.65
N GLN A 227 -9.42 19.55 -7.80
CA GLN A 227 -9.00 20.43 -6.70
C GLN A 227 -10.12 20.78 -5.71
N THR A 228 -11.36 20.94 -6.19
CA THR A 228 -12.51 21.33 -5.35
C THR A 228 -13.32 20.14 -4.83
N SER A 229 -12.98 18.92 -5.25
CA SER A 229 -13.63 17.70 -4.79
C SER A 229 -13.11 17.30 -3.41
N ASN A 230 -13.98 16.65 -2.62
CA ASN A 230 -13.57 16.04 -1.36
C ASN A 230 -12.76 14.77 -1.60
N PHE A 231 -11.77 14.50 -0.76
CA PHE A 231 -11.12 13.20 -0.70
C PHE A 231 -12.09 12.12 -0.24
N SER A 232 -12.00 10.96 -0.86
CA SER A 232 -12.71 9.75 -0.48
C SER A 232 -11.76 8.56 -0.46
N TYR A 233 -12.00 7.62 0.44
CA TYR A 233 -11.22 6.40 0.53
C TYR A 233 -11.31 5.61 -0.79
N SER A 234 -10.16 5.18 -1.30
CA SER A 234 -10.07 4.35 -2.51
C SER A 234 -10.38 2.89 -2.17
N GLY A 235 -11.33 2.29 -2.88
CA GLY A 235 -11.55 0.84 -2.82
C GLY A 235 -10.50 0.01 -3.59
N LEU A 236 -9.60 0.67 -4.31
CA LEU A 236 -8.53 0.06 -5.11
C LEU A 236 -7.16 0.34 -4.51
N GLY A 237 -6.18 -0.51 -4.83
CA GLY A 237 -4.76 -0.23 -4.59
C GLY A 237 -4.15 0.72 -5.62
N ALA A 238 -2.97 1.25 -5.32
CA ALA A 238 -2.26 2.25 -6.14
C ALA A 238 -2.06 1.80 -7.59
N THR A 239 -1.69 0.53 -7.80
CA THR A 239 -1.48 -0.06 -9.14
C THR A 239 -2.79 -0.22 -9.90
N SER A 240 -3.89 -0.50 -9.19
CA SER A 240 -5.20 -0.71 -9.82
C SER A 240 -5.95 0.60 -10.09
N ARG A 241 -5.46 1.72 -9.56
CA ARG A 241 -6.04 3.06 -9.73
C ARG A 241 -5.40 3.75 -10.94
N VAL A 242 -6.09 3.70 -12.08
CA VAL A 242 -5.72 4.48 -13.27
C VAL A 242 -5.97 5.96 -13.02
N LEU A 243 -4.98 6.81 -13.27
CA LEU A 243 -5.04 8.26 -13.08
C LEU A 243 -5.87 8.94 -14.17
N THR A 244 -6.54 10.03 -13.78
CA THR A 244 -7.27 10.91 -14.70
C THR A 244 -6.66 12.30 -14.63
N ASP A 245 -6.70 13.06 -15.72
CA ASP A 245 -6.17 14.42 -15.73
C ASP A 245 -6.86 15.28 -14.66
N GLY A 246 -6.05 16.03 -13.89
CA GLY A 246 -6.48 16.89 -12.79
C GLY A 246 -6.80 16.17 -11.47
N CYS A 247 -6.59 14.85 -11.36
CA CYS A 247 -6.87 14.12 -10.12
C CYS A 247 -5.84 14.37 -9.02
N TRP A 248 -6.22 14.05 -7.79
CA TRP A 248 -5.33 14.05 -6.65
C TRP A 248 -5.48 12.75 -5.90
N ASP A 249 -4.35 12.22 -5.51
CA ASP A 249 -4.20 10.94 -4.86
C ASP A 249 -3.35 11.18 -3.60
N ALA A 250 -3.76 10.60 -2.47
CA ALA A 250 -3.21 10.91 -1.17
C ALA A 250 -3.02 9.66 -0.31
N TRP A 251 -1.97 9.67 0.52
CA TRP A 251 -1.70 8.67 1.54
C TRP A 251 -1.59 9.30 2.92
#